data_AF-A0AA42FLX1-F1
#
_entry.id   AF-A0AA42FLX1-F1
#
_cell.length_a   1.000
_cell.length_b   1.000
_cell.length_c   1.000
_cell.angle_alpha   90.00
_cell.angle_beta   90.00
_cell.angle_gamma   90.00
#
_symmetry.space_group_name_H-M   'P 1'
#
loop_
_entity.id
_entity.type
_entity.pdbx_description
1 polymer ?
#
loop_
_entity_poly.entity_id
_entity_poly.type
_entity_poly.pdbx_seq_one_letter_code
_entity_poly.pdbx_strand_id
1 'polypeptide(L)'
;MVKKYLLALIAVFPMCASAQCWLVSNLKGYSAYESEKYKYIENGMSNAIFQVEINKDSGDVRLISDTFGGGGLEYTPISPSSMVGLYINNNTSTIETWSITDKNKVLYSKVVNNHELVTGTTSLVGDVVGTCTKN
;
A
#
# COMPACT_ATOMS: atom_id res chain seq x y z
N MET A 1 -17.57 51.94 34.94
CA MET A 1 -16.46 51.05 34.54
C MET A 1 -17.03 49.71 34.09
N VAL A 2 -17.16 49.44 32.79
CA VAL A 2 -17.43 48.08 32.30
C VAL A 2 -16.64 47.89 30.99
N LYS A 3 -15.43 47.38 31.11
CA LYS A 3 -14.59 47.01 29.97
C LYS A 3 -15.08 45.62 29.53
N LYS A 4 -15.92 45.57 28.49
CA LYS A 4 -16.39 44.31 27.89
C LYS A 4 -15.20 43.65 27.18
N TYR A 5 -14.65 42.60 27.80
CA TYR A 5 -13.65 41.73 27.19
C TYR A 5 -14.32 40.90 26.09
N LEU A 6 -14.03 41.27 24.85
CA LEU A 6 -14.36 40.49 23.66
C LEU A 6 -13.41 39.27 23.64
N LEU A 7 -13.84 38.13 24.19
CA LEU A 7 -13.11 36.87 23.99
C LEU A 7 -13.30 36.43 22.53
N ALA A 8 -12.25 36.56 21.73
CA ALA A 8 -12.17 35.96 20.40
C ALA A 8 -12.08 34.43 20.54
N LEU A 9 -13.13 33.73 20.12
CA LEU A 9 -13.17 32.27 20.05
C LEU A 9 -12.29 31.82 18.87
N ILE A 10 -11.04 31.44 19.14
CA ILE A 10 -10.17 30.82 18.15
C ILE A 10 -10.72 29.41 17.88
N ALA A 11 -11.45 29.24 16.78
CA ALA A 11 -11.84 27.93 16.28
C ALA A 11 -10.58 27.19 15.82
N VAL A 12 -10.05 26.35 16.69
CA VAL A 12 -9.02 25.37 16.32
C VAL A 12 -9.72 24.34 15.45
N PHE A 13 -9.70 24.53 14.13
CA PHE A 13 -10.07 23.48 13.20
C PHE A 13 -9.12 22.30 13.45
N PRO A 14 -9.62 21.10 13.78
CA PRO A 14 -8.77 19.93 13.88
C PRO A 14 -8.20 19.69 12.49
N MET A 15 -6.91 19.93 12.33
CA MET A 15 -6.15 19.45 11.17
C MET A 15 -6.25 17.93 11.23
N CYS A 16 -7.22 17.38 10.51
CA CYS A 16 -7.37 15.93 10.36
C CYS A 16 -6.12 15.45 9.64
N ALA A 17 -5.17 14.90 10.41
CA ALA A 17 -4.21 13.95 9.90
C ALA A 17 -5.00 12.73 9.40
N SER A 18 -5.51 12.85 8.17
CA SER A 18 -6.27 11.83 7.47
C SER A 18 -5.27 10.79 6.99
N ALA A 19 -4.91 9.86 7.87
CA ALA A 19 -4.41 8.55 7.46
C ALA A 19 -5.40 7.99 6.43
N GLN A 20 -4.97 7.82 5.18
CA GLN A 20 -5.80 7.18 4.18
C GLN A 20 -5.54 5.69 4.25
N CYS A 21 -6.60 4.91 4.44
CA CYS A 21 -6.50 3.48 4.66
C CYS A 21 -7.58 2.75 3.87
N TRP A 22 -7.15 1.76 3.09
CA TRP A 22 -7.97 1.02 2.14
C TRP A 22 -7.91 -0.47 2.40
N LEU A 23 -9.03 -1.14 2.15
CA LEU A 23 -9.12 -2.59 2.06
C LEU A 23 -9.09 -2.97 0.58
N VAL A 24 -8.09 -3.74 0.20
CA VAL A 24 -7.83 -4.18 -1.18
C VAL A 24 -8.04 -5.69 -1.28
N SER A 25 -8.67 -6.15 -2.35
CA SER A 25 -8.81 -7.57 -2.64
C SER A 25 -8.76 -7.85 -4.14
N ASN A 26 -8.88 -9.13 -4.52
CA ASN A 26 -9.06 -9.56 -5.91
C ASN A 26 -7.93 -9.06 -6.87
N LEU A 27 -6.70 -9.02 -6.37
CA LEU A 27 -5.53 -8.68 -7.19
C LEU A 27 -5.33 -9.74 -8.27
N LYS A 28 -5.41 -9.33 -9.54
CA LYS A 28 -5.27 -10.21 -10.72
C LYS A 28 -4.45 -9.52 -11.81
N GLY A 29 -3.69 -10.29 -12.55
CA GLY A 29 -2.86 -9.77 -13.64
C GLY A 29 -1.84 -10.79 -14.07
N TYR A 30 -0.61 -10.35 -14.23
CA TYR A 30 0.44 -11.18 -14.81
C TYR A 30 1.77 -11.03 -14.07
N SER A 31 2.53 -12.11 -14.10
CA SER A 31 3.90 -12.14 -13.61
C SER A 31 4.83 -12.81 -14.62
N ALA A 32 6.09 -12.43 -14.59
CA ALA A 32 7.16 -13.08 -15.34
C ALA A 32 8.28 -13.42 -14.36
N TYR A 33 8.59 -14.72 -14.25
CA TYR A 33 9.61 -15.24 -13.35
C TYR A 33 10.74 -15.89 -14.14
N GLU A 34 11.95 -15.89 -13.56
CA GLU A 34 13.12 -16.53 -14.15
C GLU A 34 12.89 -18.03 -14.45
N SER A 35 12.21 -18.75 -13.54
CA SER A 35 11.87 -20.17 -13.70
C SER A 35 11.07 -20.47 -14.97
N GLU A 36 10.28 -19.49 -15.43
CA GLU A 36 9.45 -19.54 -16.64
C GLU A 36 10.09 -18.81 -17.83
N LYS A 37 11.42 -18.58 -17.77
CA LYS A 37 12.18 -17.85 -18.80
C LYS A 37 11.61 -16.46 -19.06
N TYR A 38 11.11 -15.80 -18.02
CA TYR A 38 10.48 -14.48 -18.06
C TYR A 38 9.28 -14.37 -19.00
N LYS A 39 8.59 -15.48 -19.29
CA LYS A 39 7.29 -15.43 -19.96
C LYS A 39 6.23 -14.93 -18.99
N TYR A 40 5.37 -14.04 -19.46
CA TYR A 40 4.22 -13.61 -18.68
C TYR A 40 3.20 -14.73 -18.56
N ILE A 41 2.82 -15.04 -17.32
CA ILE A 41 1.77 -15.99 -16.95
C ILE A 41 0.73 -15.28 -16.09
N GLU A 42 -0.51 -15.77 -16.12
CA GLU A 42 -1.56 -15.27 -15.24
C GLU A 42 -1.15 -15.49 -13.77
N ASN A 43 -1.40 -14.47 -12.95
CA ASN A 43 -1.15 -14.51 -11.53
C ASN A 43 -2.20 -13.69 -10.77
N GLY A 44 -2.34 -13.96 -9.47
CA GLY A 44 -3.23 -13.19 -8.63
C GLY A 44 -3.23 -13.63 -7.18
N MET A 45 -3.75 -12.75 -6.33
CA MET A 45 -3.95 -12.95 -4.90
C MET A 45 -5.44 -12.79 -4.58
N SER A 46 -6.25 -13.72 -5.11
CA SER A 46 -7.72 -13.59 -5.13
C SER A 46 -8.38 -13.80 -3.77
N ASN A 47 -7.77 -14.59 -2.88
CA ASN A 47 -8.30 -14.94 -1.55
C ASN A 47 -7.70 -14.10 -0.42
N ALA A 48 -6.97 -13.03 -0.77
CA ALA A 48 -6.27 -12.17 0.18
C ALA A 48 -6.95 -10.80 0.27
N ILE A 49 -7.06 -10.27 1.49
CA ILE A 49 -7.46 -8.89 1.75
C ILE A 49 -6.28 -8.15 2.35
N PHE A 50 -5.81 -7.13 1.65
CA PHE A 50 -4.72 -6.26 2.09
C PHE A 50 -5.31 -4.99 2.69
N GLN A 51 -4.90 -4.67 3.90
CA GLN A 51 -4.99 -3.32 4.45
C GLN A 51 -3.80 -2.52 3.94
N VAL A 52 -4.07 -1.45 3.20
CA VAL A 52 -3.07 -0.54 2.66
C VAL A 52 -3.25 0.81 3.34
N GLU A 53 -2.25 1.23 4.12
CA GLU A 53 -2.26 2.51 4.83
C GLU A 53 -1.20 3.43 4.24
N ILE A 54 -1.61 4.63 3.83
CA ILE A 54 -0.72 5.67 3.33
C ILE A 54 -0.94 6.91 4.18
N ASN A 55 0.06 7.21 4.99
CA ASN A 55 0.15 8.43 5.77
C ASN A 55 1.04 9.44 5.04
N LYS A 56 1.13 10.66 5.58
CA LYS A 56 2.01 11.69 5.04
C LYS A 56 3.49 11.26 5.05
N ASP A 57 3.90 10.61 6.14
CA ASP A 57 5.32 10.34 6.42
C ASP A 57 5.64 8.84 6.49
N SER A 58 4.64 7.96 6.38
CA SER A 58 4.82 6.50 6.45
C SER A 58 3.78 5.76 5.62
N GLY A 59 4.13 4.55 5.16
CA GLY A 59 3.19 3.61 4.58
C GLY A 59 3.22 2.28 5.34
N ASP A 60 2.14 1.51 5.24
CA ASP A 60 2.08 0.16 5.77
C ASP A 60 1.16 -0.71 4.93
N VAL A 61 1.49 -2.00 4.83
CA VAL A 61 0.64 -3.00 4.18
C VAL A 61 0.55 -4.22 5.07
N ARG A 62 -0.68 -4.59 5.43
CA ARG A 62 -0.95 -5.77 6.23
C ARG A 62 -1.90 -6.69 5.50
N LEU A 63 -1.61 -7.97 5.50
CA LEU A 63 -2.57 -8.99 5.09
C LEU A 63 -3.53 -9.24 6.26
N ILE A 64 -4.84 -9.09 6.03
CA ILE A 64 -5.88 -9.26 7.06
C ILE A 64 -6.20 -10.74 7.32
N SER A 65 -5.88 -11.64 6.39
CA SER A 65 -6.02 -13.09 6.60
C SER A 65 -4.94 -13.65 7.52
N ASP A 66 -5.28 -14.65 8.31
CA ASP A 66 -4.46 -15.38 9.30
C ASP A 66 -3.13 -15.95 8.75
N THR A 67 -2.96 -15.96 7.43
CA THR A 67 -1.71 -16.27 6.77
C THR A 67 -0.75 -15.09 6.85
N PHE A 68 0.36 -15.30 7.53
CA PHE A 68 1.54 -14.43 7.55
C PHE A 68 1.88 -13.92 6.14
N GLY A 69 1.82 -12.62 5.89
CA GLY A 69 2.14 -12.07 4.57
C GLY A 69 2.38 -10.56 4.60
N GLY A 70 3.63 -10.16 4.33
CA GLY A 70 4.01 -8.75 4.14
C GLY A 70 4.98 -8.18 5.18
N GLY A 71 5.82 -8.99 5.82
CA GLY A 71 6.87 -8.47 6.71
C GLY A 71 8.14 -8.07 5.94
N GLY A 72 8.71 -6.91 6.27
CA GLY A 72 10.09 -6.54 5.91
C GLY A 72 10.26 -5.44 4.87
N LEU A 73 9.22 -5.04 4.15
CA LEU A 73 9.27 -3.89 3.24
C LEU A 73 9.11 -2.59 4.03
N GLU A 74 10.00 -1.62 3.80
CA GLU A 74 9.82 -0.25 4.27
C GLU A 74 9.09 0.56 3.20
N TYR A 75 7.90 1.06 3.54
CA TYR A 75 7.07 1.83 2.61
C TYR A 75 7.24 3.33 2.78
N THR A 76 7.58 3.98 1.68
CA THR A 76 7.67 5.44 1.56
C THR A 76 6.51 5.98 0.73
N PRO A 77 5.65 6.85 1.28
CA PRO A 77 4.63 7.56 0.51
C PRO A 77 5.24 8.44 -0.58
N ILE A 78 4.69 8.37 -1.78
CA ILE A 78 5.05 9.23 -2.93
C ILE A 78 3.95 10.27 -3.20
N SER A 79 2.71 9.91 -2.89
CA SER A 79 1.53 10.79 -2.97
C SER A 79 0.52 10.37 -1.90
N PRO A 80 -0.58 11.11 -1.69
CA PRO A 80 -1.63 10.70 -0.74
C PRO A 80 -2.18 9.30 -0.99
N SER A 81 -2.18 8.84 -2.24
CA SER A 81 -2.75 7.56 -2.65
C SER A 81 -1.72 6.61 -3.27
N SER A 82 -0.42 6.87 -3.14
CA SER A 82 0.61 5.99 -3.71
C SER A 82 1.86 5.91 -2.84
N MET A 83 2.44 4.73 -2.74
CA MET A 83 3.67 4.48 -1.99
C MET A 83 4.54 3.41 -2.67
N VAL A 84 5.81 3.40 -2.31
CA VAL A 84 6.81 2.44 -2.76
C VAL A 84 7.39 1.73 -1.55
N GLY A 85 7.33 0.41 -1.56
CA GLY A 85 7.98 -0.48 -0.60
C GLY A 85 9.35 -0.91 -1.11
N LEU A 86 10.37 -0.83 -0.26
CA LEU A 86 11.72 -1.27 -0.56
C LEU A 86 12.16 -2.30 0.48
N TYR A 87 12.78 -3.37 0.00
CA TYR A 87 13.51 -4.32 0.83
C TYR A 87 14.83 -4.62 0.16
N ILE A 88 15.92 -4.48 0.90
CA ILE A 88 17.27 -4.76 0.42
C ILE A 88 17.99 -5.57 1.48
N ASN A 89 18.51 -6.72 1.08
CA ASN A 89 19.53 -7.46 1.81
C ASN A 89 20.66 -7.85 0.83
N ASN A 90 21.69 -8.56 1.30
CA ASN A 90 22.86 -8.90 0.48
C ASN A 90 22.53 -9.60 -0.86
N ASN A 91 21.46 -10.41 -0.90
CA ASN A 91 21.16 -11.28 -2.05
C ASN A 91 19.79 -10.97 -2.68
N THR A 92 19.04 -10.01 -2.13
CA THR A 92 17.66 -9.71 -2.50
C THR A 92 17.45 -8.22 -2.57
N SER A 93 16.92 -7.74 -3.69
CA SER A 93 16.23 -6.45 -3.75
C SER A 93 14.77 -6.68 -4.14
N THR A 94 13.87 -5.97 -3.47
CA THR A 94 12.45 -5.95 -3.80
C THR A 94 12.00 -4.50 -3.87
N ILE A 95 11.31 -4.18 -4.95
CA ILE A 95 10.59 -2.93 -5.12
C ILE A 95 9.12 -3.30 -5.27
N GLU A 96 8.27 -2.77 -4.41
CA GLU A 96 6.84 -2.97 -4.45
C GLU A 96 6.14 -1.62 -4.53
N THR A 97 5.04 -1.54 -5.27
CA THR A 97 4.29 -0.29 -5.44
C THR A 97 2.81 -0.56 -5.21
N TRP A 98 2.19 0.38 -4.51
CA TRP A 98 0.76 0.41 -4.27
C TRP A 98 0.25 1.78 -4.70
N SER A 99 -0.68 1.81 -5.66
CA SER A 99 -1.31 3.05 -6.12
C SER A 99 -2.82 2.90 -6.15
N ILE A 100 -3.50 3.65 -5.29
CA ILE A 100 -4.95 3.68 -5.17
C ILE A 100 -5.50 4.72 -6.12
N THR A 101 -6.44 4.29 -6.96
CA THR A 101 -7.12 5.13 -7.95
C THR A 101 -8.42 5.70 -7.39
N ASP A 102 -8.93 6.75 -8.03
CA ASP A 102 -10.26 7.33 -7.79
C ASP A 102 -11.43 6.42 -8.24
N LYS A 103 -11.13 5.33 -8.96
CA LYS A 103 -12.12 4.38 -9.51
C LYS A 103 -12.25 3.10 -8.69
N ASN A 104 -11.94 3.13 -7.40
CA ASN A 104 -11.94 1.97 -6.50
C ASN A 104 -11.10 0.79 -7.02
N LYS A 105 -10.00 1.10 -7.71
CA LYS A 105 -8.98 0.14 -8.13
C LYS A 105 -7.66 0.41 -7.43
N VAL A 106 -6.86 -0.62 -7.27
CA VAL A 106 -5.44 -0.52 -6.93
C VAL A 106 -4.60 -1.01 -8.10
N LEU A 107 -3.53 -0.28 -8.40
CA LEU A 107 -2.46 -0.71 -9.29
C LEU A 107 -1.32 -1.19 -8.42
N TYR A 108 -1.03 -2.49 -8.50
CA TYR A 108 0.02 -3.14 -7.74
C TYR A 108 1.13 -3.57 -8.71
N SER A 109 2.38 -3.31 -8.34
CA SER A 109 3.50 -3.93 -9.02
C SER A 109 4.60 -4.33 -8.05
N LYS A 110 5.33 -5.38 -8.39
CA LYS A 110 6.45 -5.89 -7.61
C LYS A 110 7.55 -6.36 -8.53
N VAL A 111 8.78 -5.94 -8.26
CA VAL A 111 9.99 -6.47 -8.86
C VAL A 111 10.82 -7.09 -7.75
N VAL A 112 11.21 -8.35 -7.93
CA VAL A 112 12.13 -9.05 -7.04
C VAL A 112 13.35 -9.44 -7.86
N ASN A 113 14.52 -9.05 -7.40
CA ASN A 113 15.79 -9.58 -7.88
C ASN A 113 16.42 -10.35 -6.72
N ASN A 114 16.45 -11.66 -6.82
CA ASN A 114 16.96 -12.55 -5.80
C ASN A 114 17.73 -13.70 -6.48
N HIS A 115 19.00 -13.86 -6.11
CA HIS A 115 19.89 -14.84 -6.74
C HIS A 115 19.72 -16.29 -6.25
N GLU A 116 18.83 -16.53 -5.27
CA GLU A 116 18.67 -17.84 -4.59
C GLU A 116 17.21 -18.35 -4.53
N LEU A 117 16.22 -17.47 -4.61
CA LEU A 117 14.80 -17.79 -4.49
C LEU A 117 14.03 -17.49 -5.79
N VAL A 118 13.50 -16.28 -5.92
CA VAL A 118 12.61 -15.89 -7.01
C VAL A 118 13.07 -14.54 -7.57
N THR A 119 13.49 -14.54 -8.82
CA THR A 119 13.66 -13.32 -9.61
C THR A 119 12.51 -13.16 -10.59
N GLY A 120 11.91 -11.96 -10.63
CA GLY A 120 10.81 -11.69 -11.53
C GLY A 120 10.11 -10.36 -11.31
N THR A 121 9.09 -10.13 -12.14
CA THR A 121 8.22 -8.95 -12.09
C THR A 121 6.76 -9.37 -12.07
N THR A 122 5.93 -8.59 -11.39
CA THR A 122 4.50 -8.82 -11.21
C THR A 122 3.76 -7.49 -11.37
N SER A 123 2.65 -7.51 -12.10
CA SER A 123 1.74 -6.38 -12.26
C SER A 123 0.30 -6.86 -12.15
N LEU A 124 -0.40 -6.38 -11.13
CA LEU A 124 -1.76 -6.78 -10.80
C LEU A 124 -2.66 -5.55 -10.66
N VAL A 125 -3.94 -5.73 -10.98
CA VAL A 125 -5.00 -4.77 -10.69
C VAL A 125 -5.94 -5.43 -9.70
N GLY A 126 -6.31 -4.71 -8.65
CA GLY A 126 -7.23 -5.17 -7.62
C GLY A 126 -8.38 -4.21 -7.40
N ASP A 127 -9.27 -4.61 -6.50
CA ASP A 127 -10.45 -3.84 -6.10
C ASP A 127 -10.25 -3.23 -4.73
N VAL A 128 -10.58 -1.95 -4.59
CA VAL A 128 -10.77 -1.31 -3.28
C VAL A 128 -12.18 -1.63 -2.82
N VAL A 129 -12.29 -2.47 -1.79
CA VAL A 129 -13.57 -3.00 -1.27
C VAL A 129 -14.04 -2.28 -0.01
N GLY A 130 -13.24 -1.36 0.53
CA GLY A 130 -13.61 -0.54 1.67
C GLY A 130 -12.48 0.37 2.15
N THR A 131 -12.76 1.08 3.23
CA THR A 131 -11.77 1.86 4.00
C THR A 131 -11.65 1.28 5.40
N CYS A 132 -10.53 1.56 6.07
CA CYS A 132 -10.33 1.08 7.44
C CYS A 132 -11.12 1.95 8.42
N THR A 133 -11.90 1.33 9.31
CA THR A 133 -12.48 2.02 10.47
C THR A 133 -11.39 2.31 11.49
N LYS A 134 -11.13 3.59 11.77
CA LYS A 134 -10.40 3.99 12.98
C LYS A 134 -11.31 3.66 14.17
N ASN A 135 -10.95 2.63 14.94
CA ASN A 135 -11.45 2.48 16.30
C ASN A 135 -10.66 3.42 17.22
#